data_AF-A0AAD8W1W8-F1
#
_entry.id   AF-A0AAD8W1W8-F1
#
_cell.length_a   1.000
_cell.length_b   1.000
_cell.length_c   1.000
_cell.angle_alpha   90.00
_cell.angle_beta   90.00
_cell.angle_gamma   90.00
#
_symmetry.space_group_name_H-M   'P 1'
#
loop_
_entity.id
_entity.type
_entity.pdbx_description
1 polymer ?
#
loop_
_entity_poly.entity_id
_entity_poly.type
_entity_poly.pdbx_seq_one_letter_code
_entity_poly.pdbx_strand_id
1 'polypeptide(L)'
;MAPLPGSLASTSPAVAKMLQKWSFKEGSGLGARGQGIVAPVQPTLLHPTTGIGYGERSYQNGLPDKTPVVQEEWRRRCEELARVLQLEEDCCNKTLELLRDMAEEDDSSVETTEALAAVLKSTKVFQEGRTPGMWKATLPSSTLLYIIENVIKPKMAADAREWTPSWDPDCHLWVRPWVPLVGHLPDSLYDAVESKIVKHADEFAVISPWKDLMDPTQWETYTRRHVLPWLTRLVRELMIAPPKQMDPSFHTLMQWAPLVPAKIMVSILEEELFFDRFEDALRHWLQSGAGKPSSEEALAWCTGWKNLLTPELLADEGVLARMNAVVDLVDAQA
;
A
#
# COMPACT_ATOMS: atom_id res chain seq x y z
N MET A 1 6.76 -20.34 -59.30
CA MET A 1 7.29 -20.13 -57.94
C MET A 1 6.39 -19.13 -57.24
N ALA A 2 5.95 -19.42 -56.01
CA ALA A 2 5.23 -18.43 -55.20
C ALA A 2 6.19 -17.29 -54.81
N PRO A 3 5.74 -16.02 -54.78
CA PRO A 3 6.59 -14.91 -54.37
C PRO A 3 7.02 -15.07 -52.91
N LEU A 4 8.26 -14.68 -52.60
CA LEU A 4 8.80 -14.75 -51.24
C LEU A 4 7.98 -13.86 -50.29
N PRO A 5 7.78 -14.25 -49.02
CA PRO A 5 7.16 -13.41 -48.01
C PRO A 5 7.83 -12.04 -47.96
N GLY A 6 7.05 -10.96 -47.90
CA GLY A 6 7.57 -9.58 -47.87
C GLY A 6 8.13 -9.08 -49.20
N SER A 7 7.90 -9.79 -50.30
CA SER A 7 8.27 -9.33 -51.65
C SER A 7 7.35 -8.22 -52.13
N LEU A 8 7.93 -7.17 -52.74
CA LEU A 8 7.17 -6.10 -53.37
C LEU A 8 6.35 -6.60 -54.56
N ALA A 9 6.75 -7.73 -55.16
CA ALA A 9 6.02 -8.39 -56.24
C ALA A 9 4.67 -8.99 -55.79
N SER A 10 4.47 -9.19 -54.48
CA SER A 10 3.21 -9.68 -53.92
C SER A 10 2.17 -8.58 -53.67
N THR A 11 2.52 -7.32 -53.93
CA THR A 11 1.72 -6.13 -53.57
C THR A 11 1.40 -5.27 -54.80
N SER A 12 0.36 -4.42 -54.72
CA SER A 12 0.00 -3.54 -55.85
C SER A 12 1.13 -2.57 -56.23
N PRO A 13 1.28 -2.20 -57.52
CA PRO A 13 2.37 -1.32 -57.97
C PRO A 13 2.42 0.03 -57.27
N ALA A 14 1.28 0.58 -56.88
CA ALA A 14 1.19 1.84 -56.15
C ALA A 14 1.78 1.73 -54.73
N VAL A 15 1.43 0.66 -54.02
CA VAL A 15 1.93 0.41 -52.65
C VAL A 15 3.40 0.04 -52.69
N ALA A 16 3.85 -0.74 -53.68
CA ALA A 16 5.27 -1.07 -53.84
C ALA A 16 6.14 0.19 -54.01
N LYS A 17 5.67 1.17 -54.81
CA LYS A 17 6.35 2.45 -55.00
C LYS A 17 6.37 3.31 -53.73
N MET A 18 5.33 3.22 -52.91
CA MET A 18 5.27 3.90 -51.61
C MET A 18 6.26 3.29 -50.62
N LEU A 19 6.31 1.96 -50.53
CA LEU A 19 7.24 1.23 -49.65
C LEU A 19 8.70 1.51 -50.01
N GLN A 20 9.04 1.58 -51.30
CA GLN A 20 10.38 1.97 -51.75
C GLN A 20 10.77 3.38 -51.29
N LYS A 21 9.84 4.34 -51.34
CA LYS A 21 10.09 5.70 -50.83
C LYS A 21 10.33 5.74 -49.32
N TRP A 22 9.79 4.77 -48.60
CA TRP A 22 9.88 4.68 -47.14
C TRP A 22 11.02 3.77 -46.69
N SER A 23 12.00 3.53 -47.57
CA SER A 23 13.19 2.72 -47.29
C SER A 23 12.89 1.29 -46.82
N PHE A 24 11.74 0.73 -47.24
CA PHE A 24 11.39 -0.65 -46.96
C PHE A 24 12.38 -1.60 -47.65
N LYS A 25 12.91 -2.57 -46.90
CA LYS A 25 13.76 -3.63 -47.44
C LYS A 25 12.90 -4.84 -47.79
N GLU A 26 13.01 -5.31 -49.02
CA GLU A 26 12.26 -6.49 -49.47
C GLU A 26 12.60 -7.71 -48.59
N GLY A 27 11.56 -8.42 -48.13
CA GLY A 27 11.71 -9.53 -47.18
C GLY A 27 11.81 -9.13 -45.70
N SER A 28 11.76 -7.84 -45.36
CA SER A 28 11.67 -7.36 -43.97
C SER A 28 10.25 -6.97 -43.58
N GLY A 29 9.96 -6.86 -42.28
CA GLY A 29 8.67 -6.38 -41.80
C GLY A 29 8.62 -4.87 -41.59
N LEU A 30 7.42 -4.27 -41.54
CA LEU A 30 7.21 -2.82 -41.45
C LEU A 30 7.59 -2.15 -40.11
N GLY A 31 8.24 -2.86 -39.18
CA GLY A 31 8.69 -2.30 -37.91
C GLY A 31 9.99 -1.49 -38.03
N ALA A 32 10.27 -0.61 -37.06
CA ALA A 32 11.46 0.27 -37.05
C ALA A 32 12.82 -0.47 -37.14
N ARG A 33 12.85 -1.77 -36.81
CA ARG A 33 14.00 -2.69 -36.90
C ARG A 33 13.75 -3.86 -37.87
N GLY A 34 12.74 -3.77 -38.74
CA GLY A 34 12.36 -4.84 -39.66
C GLY A 34 11.47 -5.94 -39.03
N GLN A 35 10.94 -5.73 -37.83
CA GLN A 35 10.27 -6.75 -37.00
C GLN A 35 8.77 -6.97 -37.30
N GLY A 36 8.24 -6.41 -38.39
CA GLY A 36 6.82 -6.57 -38.76
C GLY A 36 6.51 -7.94 -39.38
N ILE A 37 5.22 -8.25 -39.51
CA ILE A 37 4.74 -9.51 -40.10
C ILE A 37 5.03 -9.51 -41.61
N VAL A 38 5.83 -10.49 -42.04
CA VAL A 38 6.31 -10.60 -43.44
C VAL A 38 5.47 -11.60 -44.25
N ALA A 39 4.93 -12.62 -43.57
CA ALA A 39 4.06 -13.62 -44.17
C ALA A 39 2.58 -13.27 -43.92
N PRO A 40 1.70 -13.37 -44.92
CA PRO A 40 0.27 -13.16 -44.71
C PRO A 40 -0.26 -14.08 -43.61
N VAL A 41 -1.04 -13.52 -42.68
CA VAL A 41 -1.68 -14.29 -41.62
C VAL A 41 -2.65 -15.26 -42.26
N GLN A 42 -2.38 -16.56 -42.13
CA GLN A 42 -3.27 -17.59 -42.63
C GLN A 42 -4.47 -17.70 -41.68
N PRO A 43 -5.71 -17.60 -42.18
CA PRO A 43 -6.89 -17.80 -41.36
C PRO A 43 -6.94 -19.26 -40.91
N THR A 44 -6.82 -19.49 -39.61
CA THR A 44 -7.06 -20.81 -39.02
C THR A 44 -8.57 -21.03 -38.94
N LEU A 45 -9.09 -22.02 -39.67
CA LEU A 45 -10.49 -22.43 -39.53
C LEU A 45 -10.68 -23.03 -38.14
N LEU A 46 -11.48 -22.37 -37.31
CA LEU A 46 -11.96 -22.94 -36.05
C LEU A 46 -13.10 -23.94 -36.32
N HIS A 47 -13.29 -24.88 -35.39
CA HIS A 47 -14.30 -25.93 -35.50
C HIS A 47 -15.70 -25.29 -35.73
N PRO A 48 -16.51 -25.79 -36.69
CA PRO A 48 -17.69 -25.07 -37.21
C PRO A 48 -18.84 -24.84 -36.21
N THR A 49 -18.77 -25.42 -35.01
CA THR A 49 -19.85 -25.41 -34.01
C THR A 49 -19.52 -24.60 -32.76
N THR A 50 -18.40 -23.87 -32.74
CA THR A 50 -17.89 -23.21 -31.54
C THR A 50 -17.92 -21.69 -31.72
N GLY A 51 -18.63 -20.99 -30.85
CA GLY A 51 -18.79 -19.53 -30.92
C GLY A 51 -17.48 -18.78 -30.70
N ILE A 52 -17.40 -17.54 -31.20
CA ILE A 52 -16.19 -16.69 -31.26
C ILE A 52 -15.51 -16.47 -29.88
N GLY A 53 -16.18 -16.77 -28.76
CA GLY A 53 -15.61 -16.64 -27.40
C GLY A 53 -15.26 -17.95 -26.68
N TYR A 54 -15.47 -19.13 -27.27
CA TYR A 54 -15.18 -20.40 -26.57
C TYR A 54 -13.74 -20.84 -26.84
N GLY A 55 -12.85 -20.49 -25.91
CA GLY A 55 -11.45 -20.91 -25.92
C GLY A 55 -10.47 -19.91 -26.53
N GLU A 56 -10.67 -18.60 -26.32
CA GLU A 56 -9.61 -17.60 -26.57
C GLU A 56 -8.37 -17.94 -25.73
N ARG A 57 -7.45 -18.73 -26.31
CA ARG A 57 -6.04 -18.48 -26.05
C ARG A 57 -5.76 -17.11 -26.65
N SER A 58 -5.33 -16.19 -25.79
CA SER A 58 -4.86 -14.87 -26.18
C SER A 58 -4.00 -14.96 -27.44
N TYR A 59 -4.29 -14.13 -28.43
CA TYR A 59 -3.47 -14.02 -29.63
C TYR A 59 -2.01 -13.78 -29.20
N GLN A 60 -1.14 -14.76 -29.45
CA GLN A 60 0.27 -14.68 -29.12
C GLN A 60 0.94 -13.74 -30.13
N ASN A 61 0.87 -12.45 -29.85
CA ASN A 61 1.33 -11.34 -30.69
C ASN A 61 2.86 -11.20 -30.76
N GLY A 62 3.62 -12.22 -30.37
CA GLY A 62 5.10 -12.21 -30.35
C GLY A 62 5.71 -11.20 -29.38
N LEU A 63 4.89 -10.47 -28.63
CA LEU A 63 5.30 -9.66 -27.50
C LEU A 63 5.36 -10.58 -26.27
N PRO A 64 6.36 -10.42 -25.40
CA PRO A 64 6.39 -11.18 -24.15
C PRO A 64 5.10 -10.87 -23.37
N ASP A 65 4.43 -11.92 -22.89
CA ASP A 65 3.36 -11.76 -21.88
C ASP A 65 3.91 -10.88 -20.76
N LYS A 66 3.14 -9.87 -20.34
CA LYS A 66 3.55 -9.01 -19.24
C LYS A 66 3.85 -9.91 -18.04
N THR A 67 5.02 -9.74 -17.43
CA THR A 67 5.41 -10.55 -16.27
C THR A 67 4.37 -10.43 -15.16
N PRO A 68 4.10 -11.50 -14.38
CA PRO A 68 3.08 -11.50 -13.32
C PRO A 68 3.21 -10.33 -12.33
N VAL A 69 4.45 -9.89 -12.04
CA VAL A 69 4.76 -8.74 -11.18
C VAL A 69 4.17 -7.44 -11.72
N VAL A 70 4.28 -7.19 -13.03
CA VAL A 70 3.75 -5.97 -13.66
C VAL A 70 2.22 -5.98 -13.60
N GLN A 71 1.57 -7.12 -13.80
CA GLN A 71 0.12 -7.23 -13.72
C GLN A 71 -0.41 -6.94 -12.31
N GLU A 72 0.32 -7.40 -11.29
CA GLU A 72 -0.05 -7.18 -9.88
C GLU A 72 0.14 -5.74 -9.44
N GLU A 73 1.25 -5.10 -9.84
CA GLU A 73 1.45 -3.67 -9.61
C GLU A 73 0.36 -2.81 -10.27
N TRP A 74 -0.05 -3.17 -11.49
CA TRP A 74 -1.16 -2.49 -12.17
C TRP A 74 -2.48 -2.67 -11.41
N ARG A 75 -2.81 -3.90 -10.97
CA ARG A 75 -3.99 -4.16 -10.14
C ARG A 75 -4.00 -3.31 -8.88
N ARG A 76 -2.90 -3.32 -8.12
CA ARG A 76 -2.74 -2.54 -6.90
C ARG A 76 -2.97 -1.05 -7.14
N ARG A 77 -2.42 -0.51 -8.22
CA ARG A 77 -2.62 0.90 -8.59
C ARG A 77 -4.08 1.20 -8.96
N CYS A 78 -4.73 0.31 -9.71
CA CYS A 78 -6.14 0.48 -10.07
C CYS A 78 -7.06 0.45 -8.83
N GLU A 79 -6.81 -0.47 -7.90
CA GLU A 79 -7.54 -0.56 -6.63
C GLU A 79 -7.33 0.69 -5.78
N GLU A 80 -6.10 1.18 -5.68
CA GLU A 80 -5.79 2.40 -4.93
C GLU A 80 -6.49 3.62 -5.53
N LEU A 81 -6.46 3.77 -6.85
CA LEU A 81 -7.19 4.85 -7.54
C LEU A 81 -8.70 4.76 -7.29
N ALA A 82 -9.27 3.56 -7.32
CA ALA A 82 -10.69 3.37 -7.03
C ALA A 82 -11.03 3.76 -5.58
N ARG A 83 -10.17 3.41 -4.60
CA ARG A 83 -10.33 3.80 -3.20
C ARG A 83 -10.28 5.31 -3.00
N VAL A 84 -9.31 5.99 -3.63
CA VAL A 84 -9.18 7.45 -3.56
C VAL A 84 -10.41 8.14 -4.15
N LEU A 85 -10.87 7.70 -5.33
CA LEU A 85 -12.06 8.27 -5.96
C LEU A 85 -13.32 8.08 -5.12
N GLN A 86 -13.49 6.89 -4.53
CA GLN A 86 -14.61 6.63 -3.62
C GLN A 86 -14.56 7.56 -2.41
N LEU A 87 -13.38 7.73 -1.82
CA LEU A 87 -13.20 8.60 -0.66
C LEU A 87 -13.53 10.07 -0.97
N GLU A 88 -13.16 10.54 -2.16
CA GLU A 88 -13.52 11.88 -2.64
C GLU A 88 -15.01 12.07 -2.85
N GLU A 89 -15.68 11.08 -3.43
CA GLU A 89 -17.13 11.09 -3.62
C GLU A 89 -17.85 11.09 -2.27
N ASP A 90 -17.44 10.24 -1.34
CA ASP A 90 -17.97 10.19 0.03
C ASP A 90 -17.76 11.53 0.76
N CYS A 91 -16.57 12.14 0.62
CA CYS A 91 -16.25 13.44 1.18
C CYS A 91 -17.19 14.53 0.64
N CYS A 92 -17.33 14.60 -0.68
CA CYS A 92 -18.18 15.57 -1.35
C CYS A 92 -19.66 15.41 -0.91
N ASN A 93 -20.15 14.17 -0.86
CA ASN A 93 -21.52 13.88 -0.47
C ASN A 93 -21.79 14.30 0.98
N LYS A 94 -20.90 13.96 1.92
CA LYS A 94 -21.03 14.41 3.32
C LYS A 94 -20.91 15.92 3.47
N THR A 95 -20.07 16.59 2.70
CA THR A 95 -20.02 18.06 2.69
C THR A 95 -21.34 18.65 2.21
N LEU A 96 -21.95 18.08 1.18
CA LEU A 96 -23.27 18.53 0.68
C LEU A 96 -24.38 18.31 1.71
N GLU A 97 -24.38 17.19 2.42
CA GLU A 97 -25.32 16.91 3.50
C GLU A 97 -25.23 17.97 4.59
N LEU A 98 -24.02 18.21 5.12
CA LEU A 98 -23.83 19.24 6.16
C LEU A 98 -24.22 20.65 5.69
N LEU A 99 -23.86 21.03 4.47
CA LEU A 99 -24.22 22.35 3.93
C LEU A 99 -25.72 22.51 3.70
N ARG A 100 -26.44 21.42 3.36
CA ARG A 100 -27.90 21.43 3.24
C ARG A 100 -28.54 21.60 4.60
N ASP A 101 -28.11 20.80 5.59
CA ASP A 101 -28.61 20.89 6.96
C ASP A 101 -28.44 22.32 7.50
N MET A 102 -27.26 22.92 7.31
CA MET A 102 -26.98 24.31 7.70
C MET A 102 -27.78 25.36 6.89
N ALA A 103 -28.19 25.05 5.66
CA ALA A 103 -28.97 25.96 4.83
C ALA A 103 -30.48 25.92 5.13
N GLU A 104 -30.95 24.82 5.74
CA GLU A 104 -32.33 24.68 6.21
C GLU A 104 -32.58 25.40 7.56
N GLU A 105 -31.51 25.80 8.26
CA GLU A 105 -31.59 26.62 9.47
C GLU A 105 -32.02 28.07 9.14
N ASP A 106 -32.92 28.64 9.96
CA ASP A 106 -33.53 29.98 9.77
C ASP A 106 -32.50 31.14 9.75
N ASP A 107 -31.25 30.91 10.16
CA ASP A 107 -30.13 31.88 10.20
C ASP A 107 -29.00 31.53 9.21
N SER A 108 -29.33 30.85 8.10
CA SER A 108 -28.31 30.40 7.15
C SER A 108 -27.54 31.56 6.52
N SER A 109 -26.21 31.52 6.67
CA SER A 109 -25.31 32.55 6.15
C SER A 109 -25.25 32.55 4.62
N VAL A 110 -24.97 33.71 4.02
CA VAL A 110 -24.76 33.84 2.57
C VAL A 110 -23.62 32.92 2.13
N GLU A 111 -22.57 32.83 2.93
CA GLU A 111 -21.43 31.96 2.73
C GLU A 111 -21.82 30.48 2.66
N THR A 112 -22.77 30.02 3.49
CA THR A 112 -23.33 28.64 3.43
C THR A 112 -23.99 28.39 2.07
N THR A 113 -24.83 29.32 1.61
CA THR A 113 -25.56 29.18 0.34
C THR A 113 -24.64 29.21 -0.88
N GLU A 114 -23.64 30.10 -0.87
CA GLU A 114 -22.61 30.18 -1.92
C GLU A 114 -21.74 28.92 -1.94
N ALA A 115 -21.34 28.43 -0.77
CA ALA A 115 -20.58 27.18 -0.64
C ALA A 115 -21.38 25.99 -1.17
N LEU A 116 -22.65 25.86 -0.80
CA LEU A 116 -23.53 24.81 -1.30
C LEU A 116 -23.65 24.83 -2.82
N ALA A 117 -23.87 26.01 -3.41
CA ALA A 117 -23.96 26.17 -4.86
C ALA A 117 -22.64 25.80 -5.58
N ALA A 118 -21.49 26.20 -5.01
CA ALA A 118 -20.18 25.87 -5.55
C ALA A 118 -19.88 24.37 -5.48
N VAL A 119 -20.18 23.70 -4.37
CA VAL A 119 -19.98 22.25 -4.22
C VAL A 119 -20.91 21.49 -5.17
N LEU A 120 -22.19 21.86 -5.27
CA LEU A 120 -23.11 21.25 -6.25
C LEU A 120 -22.59 21.37 -7.68
N LYS A 121 -22.04 22.52 -8.06
CA LYS A 121 -21.42 22.71 -9.38
C LYS A 121 -20.21 21.79 -9.57
N SER A 122 -19.38 21.59 -8.54
CA SER A 122 -18.19 20.73 -8.60
C SER A 122 -18.51 19.25 -8.83
N THR A 123 -19.71 18.77 -8.43
CA THR A 123 -20.10 17.35 -8.57
C THR A 123 -20.10 16.84 -10.01
N LYS A 124 -20.24 17.72 -11.00
CA LYS A 124 -20.21 17.34 -12.42
C LYS A 124 -18.92 16.63 -12.82
N VAL A 125 -17.83 16.94 -12.12
CA VAL A 125 -16.51 16.33 -12.33
C VAL A 125 -16.54 14.81 -12.13
N PHE A 126 -17.36 14.30 -11.22
CA PHE A 126 -17.48 12.85 -10.99
C PHE A 126 -18.12 12.11 -12.17
N GLN A 127 -18.82 12.82 -13.07
CA GLN A 127 -19.50 12.26 -14.25
C GLN A 127 -18.63 12.37 -15.53
N GLU A 128 -17.83 13.43 -15.67
CA GLU A 128 -17.14 13.79 -16.91
C GLU A 128 -15.68 13.30 -16.99
N GLY A 129 -15.16 12.72 -15.90
CA GLY A 129 -13.84 12.10 -15.86
C GLY A 129 -13.33 11.94 -14.43
N ARG A 130 -13.16 10.71 -13.96
CA ARG A 130 -12.74 10.41 -12.58
C ARG A 130 -11.24 10.60 -12.39
N THR A 131 -10.79 11.85 -12.27
CA THR A 131 -9.43 12.17 -11.85
C THR A 131 -9.45 12.63 -10.39
N PRO A 132 -8.68 12.00 -9.49
CA PRO A 132 -8.57 12.45 -8.10
C PRO A 132 -8.20 13.93 -7.98
N GLY A 133 -8.83 14.61 -7.04
CA GLY A 133 -8.57 16.00 -6.63
C GLY A 133 -9.27 17.05 -7.49
N MET A 134 -9.86 16.66 -8.61
CA MET A 134 -10.42 17.60 -9.59
C MET A 134 -11.62 18.37 -9.02
N TRP A 135 -12.49 17.73 -8.24
CA TRP A 135 -13.64 18.41 -7.63
C TRP A 135 -13.20 19.54 -6.67
N LYS A 136 -12.24 19.26 -5.78
CA LYS A 136 -11.65 20.26 -4.86
C LYS A 136 -10.97 21.40 -5.63
N ALA A 137 -10.29 21.09 -6.74
CA ALA A 137 -9.62 22.09 -7.57
C ALA A 137 -10.60 23.05 -8.29
N THR A 138 -11.87 22.66 -8.47
CA THR A 138 -12.89 23.54 -9.06
C THR A 138 -13.52 24.52 -8.07
N LEU A 139 -13.30 24.33 -6.76
CA LEU A 139 -13.87 25.20 -5.73
C LEU A 139 -13.04 26.49 -5.60
N PRO A 140 -13.69 27.66 -5.44
CA PRO A 140 -13.00 28.88 -5.07
C PRO A 140 -12.25 28.71 -3.74
N SER A 141 -11.05 29.30 -3.61
CA SER A 141 -10.24 29.17 -2.39
C SER A 141 -10.96 29.66 -1.14
N SER A 142 -11.77 30.71 -1.25
CA SER A 142 -12.60 31.23 -0.15
C SER A 142 -13.66 30.21 0.30
N THR A 143 -14.34 29.58 -0.66
CA THR A 143 -15.31 28.51 -0.40
C THR A 143 -14.65 27.31 0.27
N LEU A 144 -13.50 26.88 -0.23
CA LEU A 144 -12.77 25.75 0.35
C LEU A 144 -12.35 26.03 1.80
N LEU A 145 -11.82 27.23 2.06
CA LEU A 145 -11.47 27.65 3.43
C LEU A 145 -12.70 27.71 4.33
N TYR A 146 -13.81 28.26 3.85
CA TYR A 146 -15.06 28.31 4.61
C TYR A 146 -15.55 26.91 4.99
N ILE A 147 -15.59 25.99 4.02
CA ILE A 147 -16.00 24.59 4.25
C ILE A 147 -15.11 23.93 5.29
N ILE A 148 -13.79 24.07 5.17
CA ILE A 148 -12.86 23.45 6.12
C ILE A 148 -13.04 24.03 7.53
N GLU A 149 -13.02 25.36 7.66
CA GLU A 149 -12.99 26.02 8.98
C GLU A 149 -14.35 26.05 9.69
N ASN A 150 -15.44 26.25 8.96
CA ASN A 150 -16.76 26.51 9.56
C ASN A 150 -17.73 25.33 9.45
N VAL A 151 -17.46 24.35 8.58
CA VAL A 151 -18.35 23.18 8.40
C VAL A 151 -17.67 21.92 8.92
N ILE A 152 -16.51 21.58 8.37
CA ILE A 152 -15.85 20.29 8.63
C ILE A 152 -15.19 20.27 10.00
N LYS A 153 -14.34 21.26 10.34
CA LYS A 153 -13.65 21.26 11.64
C LYS A 153 -14.61 21.24 12.84
N PRO A 154 -15.71 22.03 12.87
CA PRO A 154 -16.68 21.95 13.96
C PRO A 154 -17.37 20.58 14.05
N LYS A 155 -17.75 19.99 12.91
CA LYS A 155 -18.34 18.65 12.86
C LYS A 155 -17.35 17.59 13.38
N MET A 156 -16.11 17.62 12.88
CA MET A 156 -15.03 16.76 13.35
C MET A 156 -14.77 16.93 14.85
N ALA A 157 -14.83 18.16 15.38
CA ALA A 157 -14.67 18.41 16.81
C ALA A 157 -15.84 17.86 17.64
N ALA A 158 -17.08 17.88 17.11
CA ALA A 158 -18.22 17.22 17.75
C ALA A 158 -18.04 15.70 17.74
N ASP A 159 -17.73 15.11 16.58
CA ASP A 159 -17.52 13.68 16.44
C ASP A 159 -16.37 13.19 17.31
N ALA A 160 -15.24 13.91 17.32
CA ALA A 160 -14.11 13.60 18.18
C ALA A 160 -14.47 13.61 19.66
N ARG A 161 -15.42 14.46 20.11
CA ARG A 161 -15.87 14.51 21.50
C ARG A 161 -16.72 13.30 21.87
N GLU A 162 -17.66 12.93 21.01
CA GLU A 162 -18.59 11.81 21.23
C GLU A 162 -17.93 10.44 21.00
N TRP A 163 -16.95 10.40 20.11
CA TRP A 163 -16.25 9.19 19.73
C TRP A 163 -15.51 8.53 20.91
N THR A 164 -15.50 7.19 20.95
CA THR A 164 -14.67 6.41 21.86
C THR A 164 -13.86 5.36 21.08
N PRO A 165 -12.58 5.13 21.42
CA PRO A 165 -11.85 3.99 20.91
C PRO A 165 -12.52 2.73 21.48
N SER A 166 -13.27 2.02 20.66
CA SER A 166 -13.79 0.68 20.97
C SER A 166 -12.94 -0.35 20.23
N TRP A 167 -13.14 -1.65 20.51
CA TRP A 167 -12.44 -2.71 19.74
C TRP A 167 -12.68 -2.56 18.24
N ASP A 168 -13.79 -1.91 17.85
CA ASP A 168 -14.20 -1.73 16.47
C ASP A 168 -13.01 -1.31 15.58
N PRO A 169 -12.65 -2.11 14.57
CA PRO A 169 -11.57 -1.77 13.62
C PRO A 169 -11.80 -0.41 12.93
N ASP A 170 -13.02 0.10 12.99
CA ASP A 170 -13.48 1.32 12.35
C ASP A 170 -13.52 2.54 13.29
N CYS A 171 -12.81 2.51 14.41
CA CYS A 171 -12.80 3.59 15.40
C CYS A 171 -12.39 4.97 14.83
N HIS A 172 -11.62 5.01 13.74
CA HIS A 172 -11.14 6.23 13.10
C HIS A 172 -12.04 6.74 11.94
N LEU A 173 -13.18 6.07 11.67
CA LEU A 173 -14.05 6.38 10.52
C LEU A 173 -14.68 7.76 10.53
N TRP A 174 -14.68 8.48 11.65
CA TRP A 174 -15.17 9.87 11.68
C TRP A 174 -14.18 10.86 11.05
N VAL A 175 -12.89 10.52 10.98
CA VAL A 175 -11.83 11.34 10.33
C VAL A 175 -11.76 11.06 8.84
N ARG A 176 -11.77 9.77 8.49
CA ARG A 176 -11.50 9.26 7.13
C ARG A 176 -12.27 9.99 6.02
N PRO A 177 -13.58 10.27 6.12
CA PRO A 177 -14.34 10.93 5.07
C PRO A 177 -13.86 12.35 4.75
N TRP A 178 -13.13 12.99 5.66
CA TRP A 178 -12.68 14.37 5.49
C TRP A 178 -11.26 14.48 4.93
N VAL A 179 -10.51 13.38 4.91
CA VAL A 179 -9.11 13.30 4.43
C VAL A 179 -8.91 13.99 3.06
N PRO A 180 -9.80 13.86 2.05
CA PRO A 180 -9.60 14.56 0.77
C PRO A 180 -9.55 16.09 0.89
N LEU A 181 -10.24 16.67 1.86
CA LEU A 181 -10.27 18.11 2.08
C LEU A 181 -9.21 18.57 3.08
N VAL A 182 -9.08 17.90 4.23
CA VAL A 182 -8.19 18.31 5.33
C VAL A 182 -6.78 17.70 5.26
N GLY A 183 -6.58 16.64 4.48
CA GLY A 183 -5.33 15.89 4.36
C GLY A 183 -5.09 14.96 5.56
N HIS A 184 -4.91 15.54 6.74
CA HIS A 184 -4.63 14.82 7.97
C HIS A 184 -5.51 15.32 9.12
N LEU A 185 -5.40 14.67 10.28
CA LEU A 185 -6.02 15.11 11.52
C LEU A 185 -5.61 16.55 11.83
N PRO A 186 -6.56 17.50 11.93
CA PRO A 186 -6.24 18.89 12.28
C PRO A 186 -5.55 18.97 13.65
N ASP A 187 -4.53 19.82 13.77
CA ASP A 187 -3.75 19.99 15.02
C ASP A 187 -4.63 20.29 16.23
N SER A 188 -5.71 21.06 16.04
CA SER A 188 -6.66 21.40 17.10
C SER A 188 -7.38 20.18 17.71
N LEU A 189 -7.37 19.04 17.02
CA LEU A 189 -8.01 17.79 17.47
C LEU A 189 -6.98 16.77 17.97
N TYR A 190 -5.68 17.00 17.79
CA TYR A 190 -4.63 16.05 18.15
C TYR A 190 -4.72 15.64 19.63
N ASP A 191 -4.73 16.60 20.55
CA ASP A 191 -4.77 16.30 22.00
C ASP A 191 -6.05 15.54 22.41
N ALA A 192 -7.18 15.86 21.78
CA ALA A 192 -8.46 15.20 22.03
C ALA A 192 -8.42 13.72 21.59
N VAL A 193 -7.78 13.43 20.46
CA VAL A 193 -7.57 12.07 19.97
C VAL A 193 -6.52 11.35 20.81
N GLU A 194 -5.34 11.95 21.01
CA GLU A 194 -4.22 11.38 21.76
C GLU A 194 -4.67 10.92 23.14
N SER A 195 -5.40 11.76 23.88
CA SER A 195 -5.90 11.46 25.22
C SER A 195 -6.86 10.25 25.28
N LYS A 196 -7.49 9.90 24.16
CA LYS A 196 -8.40 8.75 24.04
C LYS A 196 -7.63 7.49 23.66
N ILE A 197 -6.78 7.56 22.63
CA ILE A 197 -6.07 6.38 22.12
C ILE A 197 -4.88 5.96 22.99
N VAL A 198 -4.30 6.84 23.81
CA VAL A 198 -3.17 6.50 24.68
C VAL A 198 -3.48 5.34 25.64
N LYS A 199 -4.75 5.16 26.02
CA LYS A 199 -5.19 4.05 26.88
C LYS A 199 -5.16 2.68 26.19
N HIS A 200 -5.06 2.68 24.86
CA HIS A 200 -5.05 1.53 23.98
C HIS A 200 -3.75 1.49 23.17
N ALA A 201 -2.66 2.07 23.69
CA ALA A 201 -1.40 2.23 22.96
C ALA A 201 -0.70 0.90 22.60
N ASP A 202 -1.11 -0.21 23.21
CA ASP A 202 -0.67 -1.58 22.94
C ASP A 202 -1.63 -2.37 22.03
N GLU A 203 -2.77 -1.78 21.65
CA GLU A 203 -3.77 -2.41 20.78
C GLU A 203 -3.53 -2.02 19.31
N PHE A 204 -2.89 -2.91 18.55
CA PHE A 204 -2.51 -2.65 17.15
C PHE A 204 -3.69 -2.21 16.28
N ALA A 205 -4.86 -2.82 16.45
CA ALA A 205 -6.06 -2.51 15.68
C ALA A 205 -6.57 -1.08 15.93
N VAL A 206 -6.41 -0.56 17.15
CA VAL A 206 -6.82 0.80 17.51
C VAL A 206 -5.80 1.82 16.98
N ILE A 207 -4.51 1.50 17.03
CA ILE A 207 -3.42 2.44 16.73
C ILE A 207 -3.03 2.48 15.25
N SER A 208 -2.98 1.33 14.57
CA SER A 208 -2.51 1.25 13.18
C SER A 208 -3.23 2.17 12.19
N PRO A 209 -4.55 2.43 12.28
CA PRO A 209 -5.20 3.31 11.31
C PRO A 209 -4.78 4.78 11.42
N TRP A 210 -4.28 5.20 12.58
CA TRP A 210 -3.86 6.59 12.80
C TRP A 210 -2.56 6.94 12.09
N LYS A 211 -1.78 5.94 11.65
CA LYS A 211 -0.53 6.15 10.90
C LYS A 211 -0.75 6.98 9.63
N ASP A 212 -1.83 6.70 8.92
CA ASP A 212 -2.15 7.36 7.65
C ASP A 212 -3.02 8.62 7.84
N LEU A 213 -3.65 8.78 9.01
CA LEU A 213 -4.54 9.89 9.33
C LEU A 213 -3.83 11.06 10.02
N MET A 214 -2.81 10.80 10.83
CA MET A 214 -1.98 11.83 11.43
C MET A 214 -0.96 12.34 10.41
N ASP A 215 -0.55 13.60 10.52
CA ASP A 215 0.61 14.04 9.75
C ASP A 215 1.90 13.41 10.32
N PRO A 216 3.01 13.36 9.55
CA PRO A 216 4.24 12.72 9.99
C PRO A 216 4.79 13.20 11.35
N THR A 217 4.61 14.48 11.68
CA THR A 217 5.08 15.09 12.94
C THR A 217 4.24 14.65 14.12
N GLN A 218 2.91 14.67 13.97
CA GLN A 218 1.97 14.13 14.95
C GLN A 218 2.25 12.64 15.21
N TRP A 219 2.40 11.84 14.14
CA TRP A 219 2.66 10.41 14.25
C TRP A 219 4.00 10.10 14.95
N GLU A 220 5.06 10.81 14.58
CA GLU A 220 6.36 10.68 15.24
C GLU A 220 6.28 11.04 16.73
N THR A 221 5.57 12.13 17.05
CA THR A 221 5.37 12.57 18.43
C THR A 221 4.62 11.51 19.25
N TYR A 222 3.52 10.98 18.71
CA TYR A 222 2.71 9.95 19.35
C TYR A 222 3.51 8.67 19.57
N THR A 223 4.14 8.15 18.51
CA THR A 223 4.91 6.90 18.58
C THR A 223 6.07 7.01 19.57
N ARG A 224 6.82 8.11 19.55
CA ARG A 224 7.93 8.33 20.47
C ARG A 224 7.48 8.35 21.94
N ARG A 225 6.33 8.96 22.23
CA ARG A 225 5.82 9.10 23.61
C ARG A 225 5.21 7.80 24.15
N HIS A 226 4.48 7.07 23.32
CA HIS A 226 3.60 6.00 23.81
C HIS A 226 3.94 4.61 23.26
N VAL A 227 4.28 4.51 21.97
CA VAL A 227 4.51 3.23 21.30
C VAL A 227 5.93 2.72 21.54
N LEU A 228 6.95 3.55 21.32
CA LEU A 228 8.36 3.13 21.45
C LEU A 228 8.70 2.63 22.86
N PRO A 229 8.31 3.31 23.96
CA PRO A 229 8.62 2.81 25.31
C PRO A 229 8.00 1.44 25.58
N TRP A 230 6.80 1.19 25.05
CA TRP A 230 6.14 -0.10 25.16
C TRP A 230 6.85 -1.18 24.32
N LEU A 231 7.22 -0.89 23.07
CA LEU A 231 7.99 -1.81 22.22
C LEU A 231 9.34 -2.15 22.86
N THR A 232 10.06 -1.17 23.39
CA THR A 232 11.33 -1.38 24.11
C THR A 232 11.13 -2.33 25.29
N ARG A 233 10.07 -2.14 26.08
CA ARG A 233 9.74 -3.04 27.19
C ARG A 233 9.38 -4.45 26.70
N LEU A 234 8.64 -4.56 25.61
CA LEU A 234 8.28 -5.84 24.98
C LEU A 234 9.52 -6.63 24.54
N VAL A 235 10.52 -5.96 23.94
CA VAL A 235 11.80 -6.59 23.60
C VAL A 235 12.57 -6.98 24.86
N ARG A 236 12.62 -6.11 25.87
CA ARG A 236 13.31 -6.40 27.14
C ARG A 236 12.76 -7.64 27.83
N GLU A 237 11.44 -7.76 27.90
CA GLU A 237 10.72 -8.85 28.58
C GLU A 237 10.60 -10.11 27.74
N LEU A 238 10.88 -10.04 26.43
CA LEU A 238 10.83 -11.18 25.50
C LEU A 238 11.71 -12.33 26.00
N MET A 239 11.10 -13.49 26.18
CA MET A 239 11.78 -14.73 26.52
C MET A 239 12.15 -15.50 25.27
N ILE A 240 13.44 -15.76 25.05
CA ILE A 240 13.92 -16.57 23.92
C ILE A 240 14.24 -17.97 24.43
N ALA A 241 13.45 -18.96 24.02
CA ALA A 241 13.57 -20.33 24.51
C ALA A 241 13.48 -21.37 23.37
N PRO A 242 14.62 -21.92 22.94
CA PRO A 242 14.64 -23.11 22.08
C PRO A 242 14.18 -24.38 22.85
N PRO A 243 13.69 -25.43 22.16
CA PRO A 243 13.29 -25.46 20.75
C PRO A 243 11.92 -24.83 20.50
N LYS A 244 11.06 -24.76 21.53
CA LYS A 244 9.67 -24.34 21.40
C LYS A 244 9.48 -22.93 21.95
N GLN A 245 9.46 -21.97 21.03
CA GLN A 245 9.12 -20.59 21.34
C GLN A 245 7.61 -20.47 21.58
N MET A 246 7.20 -20.16 22.82
CA MET A 246 5.79 -19.99 23.20
C MET A 246 5.41 -18.52 23.44
N ASP A 247 6.40 -17.65 23.60
CA ASP A 247 6.19 -16.23 23.85
C ASP A 247 5.73 -15.52 22.56
N PRO A 248 4.55 -14.88 22.54
CA PRO A 248 4.02 -14.20 21.36
C PRO A 248 4.63 -12.81 21.12
N SER A 249 5.44 -12.29 22.05
CA SER A 249 5.92 -10.91 22.05
C SER A 249 6.70 -10.55 20.79
N PHE A 250 7.45 -11.49 20.21
CA PHE A 250 8.17 -11.24 18.97
C PHE A 250 7.22 -11.12 17.76
N HIS A 251 6.17 -11.92 17.70
CA HIS A 251 5.14 -11.77 16.66
C HIS A 251 4.43 -10.42 16.77
N THR A 252 4.08 -10.02 18.00
CA THR A 252 3.54 -8.69 18.27
C THR A 252 4.53 -7.61 17.81
N LEU A 253 5.81 -7.70 18.18
CA LEU A 253 6.84 -6.76 17.73
C LEU A 253 6.89 -6.62 16.20
N MET A 254 6.83 -7.74 15.48
CA MET A 254 6.85 -7.76 14.02
C MET A 254 5.55 -7.25 13.39
N GLN A 255 4.40 -7.42 14.06
CA GLN A 255 3.15 -6.79 13.66
C GLN A 255 3.25 -5.26 13.72
N TRP A 256 3.96 -4.72 14.71
CA TRP A 256 4.15 -3.29 14.92
C TRP A 256 5.30 -2.68 14.10
N ALA A 257 6.23 -3.48 13.60
CA ALA A 257 7.39 -3.00 12.84
C ALA A 257 7.03 -2.07 11.65
N PRO A 258 5.97 -2.32 10.84
CA PRO A 258 5.59 -1.41 9.75
C PRO A 258 5.11 -0.02 10.23
N LEU A 259 4.75 0.13 11.50
CA LEU A 259 4.24 1.38 12.06
C LEU A 259 5.35 2.39 12.37
N VAL A 260 6.59 1.92 12.55
CA VAL A 260 7.76 2.74 12.91
C VAL A 260 8.85 2.63 11.84
N PRO A 261 9.76 3.62 11.72
CA PRO A 261 10.92 3.48 10.85
C PRO A 261 11.78 2.25 11.22
N ALA A 262 12.15 1.44 10.22
CA ALA A 262 12.94 0.23 10.42
C ALA A 262 14.21 0.47 11.25
N LYS A 263 14.91 1.58 11.00
CA LYS A 263 16.10 1.98 11.76
C LYS A 263 15.84 2.10 13.26
N ILE A 264 14.69 2.63 13.67
CA ILE A 264 14.32 2.75 15.10
C ILE A 264 14.09 1.36 15.69
N MET A 265 13.39 0.48 14.96
CA MET A 265 13.16 -0.89 15.41
C MET A 265 14.48 -1.67 15.56
N VAL A 266 15.41 -1.52 14.61
CA VAL A 266 16.77 -2.10 14.70
C VAL A 266 17.48 -1.58 15.94
N SER A 267 17.49 -0.27 16.19
CA SER A 267 18.12 0.29 17.39
C SER A 267 17.51 -0.25 18.69
N ILE A 268 16.19 -0.44 18.76
CA ILE A 268 15.55 -1.06 19.94
C ILE A 268 16.04 -2.51 20.13
N LEU A 269 16.14 -3.30 19.05
CA LEU A 269 16.64 -4.68 19.12
C LEU A 269 18.10 -4.74 19.59
N GLU A 270 18.93 -3.81 19.12
CA GLU A 270 20.33 -3.70 19.53
C GLU A 270 20.48 -3.25 20.99
N GLU A 271 19.80 -2.17 21.38
CA GLU A 271 19.88 -1.60 22.73
C GLU A 271 19.37 -2.56 23.81
N GLU A 272 18.31 -3.33 23.51
CA GLU A 272 17.75 -4.34 24.42
C GLU A 272 18.38 -5.72 24.25
N LEU A 273 19.59 -5.78 23.64
CA LEU A 273 20.43 -6.97 23.52
C LEU A 273 19.67 -8.19 22.98
N PHE A 274 18.74 -7.97 22.05
CA PHE A 274 17.94 -9.06 21.49
C PHE A 274 18.84 -10.11 20.82
N PHE A 275 19.76 -9.65 19.97
CA PHE A 275 20.62 -10.55 19.21
C PHE A 275 21.62 -11.30 20.10
N ASP A 276 22.12 -10.67 21.17
CA ASP A 276 23.02 -11.34 22.12
C ASP A 276 22.28 -12.41 22.91
N ARG A 277 21.09 -12.09 23.44
CA ARG A 277 20.24 -13.09 24.13
C ARG A 277 19.81 -14.22 23.19
N PHE A 278 19.56 -13.91 21.92
CA PHE A 278 19.24 -14.90 20.90
C PHE A 278 20.40 -15.86 20.65
N GLU A 279 21.61 -15.31 20.50
CA GLU A 279 22.84 -16.09 20.32
C GLU A 279 23.15 -16.95 21.56
N ASP A 280 23.05 -16.37 22.76
CA ASP A 280 23.29 -17.07 24.03
C ASP A 280 22.31 -18.23 24.24
N ALA A 281 21.02 -18.01 23.96
CA ALA A 281 20.01 -19.05 24.04
C ALA A 281 20.33 -20.22 23.09
N LEU A 282 20.77 -19.93 21.86
CA LEU A 282 21.20 -20.96 20.92
C LEU A 282 22.46 -21.69 21.41
N ARG A 283 23.49 -20.95 21.84
CA ARG A 283 24.74 -21.55 22.35
C ARG A 283 24.47 -22.49 23.51
N HIS A 284 23.61 -22.08 24.46
CA HIS A 284 23.22 -22.92 25.58
C HIS A 284 22.48 -24.18 25.13
N TRP A 285 21.58 -24.06 24.16
CA TRP A 285 20.85 -25.21 23.61
C TRP A 285 21.77 -26.20 22.88
N LEU A 286 22.73 -25.71 22.09
CA LEU A 286 23.73 -26.54 21.39
C LEU A 286 24.67 -27.29 22.36
N GLN A 287 24.92 -26.70 23.54
CA GLN A 287 25.80 -27.27 24.57
C GLN A 287 25.06 -28.11 25.62
N SER A 288 23.72 -28.17 25.57
CA SER A 288 22.92 -28.91 26.55
C SER A 288 23.17 -30.42 26.44
N GLY A 289 23.78 -31.02 27.47
CA GLY A 289 24.15 -32.44 27.48
C GLY A 289 22.98 -33.41 27.40
N ALA A 290 21.80 -33.02 27.90
CA ALA A 290 20.54 -33.75 27.73
C ALA A 290 19.62 -32.92 26.81
N GLY A 291 19.25 -33.47 25.64
CA GLY A 291 18.41 -32.75 24.66
C GLY A 291 19.17 -31.85 23.68
N LYS A 292 20.46 -32.15 23.41
CA LYS A 292 21.23 -31.53 22.31
C LYS A 292 20.46 -31.65 21.00
N PRO A 293 20.23 -30.56 20.27
CA PRO A 293 19.57 -30.63 18.97
C PRO A 293 20.47 -31.23 17.90
N SER A 294 19.86 -31.80 16.88
CA SER A 294 20.53 -32.01 15.60
C SER A 294 20.83 -30.66 14.92
N SER A 295 21.84 -30.64 14.05
CA SER A 295 22.16 -29.44 13.25
C SER A 295 20.93 -28.97 12.45
N GLU A 296 20.14 -29.90 11.90
CA GLU A 296 18.91 -29.60 11.16
C GLU A 296 17.84 -28.91 12.04
N GLU A 297 17.62 -29.38 13.27
CA GLU A 297 16.68 -28.75 14.21
C GLU A 297 17.11 -27.34 14.61
N ALA A 298 18.41 -27.15 14.86
CA ALA A 298 18.94 -25.83 15.22
C ALA A 298 18.85 -24.84 14.04
N LEU A 299 19.19 -25.27 12.82
CA LEU A 299 19.03 -24.47 11.60
C LEU A 299 17.57 -24.13 11.31
N ALA A 300 16.66 -25.09 11.50
CA ALA A 300 15.23 -24.87 11.33
C ALA A 300 14.69 -23.83 12.33
N TRP A 301 15.16 -23.87 13.57
CA TRP A 301 14.81 -22.88 14.58
C TRP A 301 15.30 -21.47 14.20
N CYS A 302 16.57 -21.32 13.80
CA CYS A 302 17.12 -20.04 13.33
C CYS A 302 16.38 -19.50 12.09
N THR A 303 16.08 -20.37 11.14
CA THR A 303 15.32 -20.04 9.92
C THR A 303 13.90 -19.58 10.28
N GLY A 304 13.27 -20.23 11.27
CA GLY A 304 11.97 -19.83 11.79
C GLY A 304 11.96 -18.37 12.26
N TRP A 305 12.92 -17.98 13.10
CA TRP A 305 13.07 -16.58 13.55
C TRP A 305 13.36 -15.61 12.42
N LYS A 306 14.25 -15.98 11.48
CA LYS A 306 14.55 -15.14 10.32
C LYS A 306 13.30 -14.85 9.47
N ASN A 307 12.41 -15.83 9.34
CA ASN A 307 11.17 -15.69 8.57
C ASN A 307 10.09 -14.82 9.27
N LEU A 308 10.24 -14.54 10.57
CA LEU A 308 9.35 -13.65 11.29
C LEU A 308 9.71 -12.17 11.09
N LEU A 309 10.98 -11.87 10.77
CA LEU A 309 11.44 -10.50 10.53
C LEU A 309 10.77 -9.90 9.29
N THR A 310 10.40 -8.62 9.36
CA THR A 310 9.83 -7.93 8.21
C THR A 310 10.87 -7.72 7.10
N PRO A 311 10.45 -7.58 5.82
CA PRO A 311 11.37 -7.33 4.72
C PRO A 311 12.26 -6.10 4.93
N GLU A 312 11.74 -5.06 5.57
CA GLU A 312 12.48 -3.82 5.84
C GLU A 312 13.60 -4.03 6.87
N LEU A 313 13.38 -4.89 7.86
CA LEU A 313 14.42 -5.26 8.83
C LEU A 313 15.45 -6.20 8.21
N LEU A 314 15.02 -7.14 7.37
CA LEU A 314 15.91 -8.01 6.61
C LEU A 314 16.71 -7.28 5.53
N ALA A 315 16.35 -6.04 5.17
CA ALA A 315 17.15 -5.21 4.29
C ALA A 315 18.34 -4.54 5.01
N ASP A 316 18.34 -4.53 6.35
CA ASP A 316 19.45 -3.99 7.14
C ASP A 316 20.64 -4.97 7.16
N GLU A 317 21.82 -4.49 6.77
CA GLU A 317 23.03 -5.31 6.68
C GLU A 317 23.48 -5.86 8.03
N GLY A 318 23.28 -5.08 9.12
CA GLY A 318 23.65 -5.49 10.48
C GLY A 318 22.76 -6.63 10.97
N VAL A 319 21.44 -6.50 10.78
CA VAL A 319 20.47 -7.56 11.11
C VAL A 319 20.78 -8.83 10.33
N LEU A 320 21.01 -8.73 9.02
CA LEU A 320 21.37 -9.88 8.19
C LEU A 320 22.66 -10.55 8.63
N ALA A 321 23.71 -9.78 8.94
CA ALA A 321 24.98 -10.30 9.40
C ALA A 321 24.81 -11.06 10.72
N ARG A 322 24.02 -10.53 11.67
CA ARG A 322 23.73 -11.20 12.95
C ARG A 322 22.95 -12.50 12.73
N MET A 323 21.96 -12.52 11.84
CA MET A 323 21.21 -13.75 11.53
C MET A 323 22.09 -14.81 10.85
N ASN A 324 22.98 -14.41 9.95
CA ASN A 324 23.88 -15.35 9.27
C ASN A 324 24.96 -15.88 10.21
N ALA A 325 25.52 -15.05 11.10
CA ALA A 325 26.51 -15.48 12.08
C ALA A 325 25.96 -16.59 13.01
N VAL A 326 24.67 -16.51 13.35
CA VAL A 326 24.02 -17.53 14.18
C VAL A 326 23.86 -18.86 13.41
N VAL A 327 23.66 -18.82 12.10
CA VAL A 327 23.67 -20.01 11.24
C VAL A 327 25.06 -20.64 11.20
N ASP A 328 26.11 -19.83 11.01
CA ASP A 328 27.50 -20.29 11.01
C ASP A 328 27.90 -20.97 12.34
N LEU A 329 27.32 -20.52 13.46
CA LEU A 329 27.52 -21.15 14.78
C LEU A 329 26.95 -22.56 14.86
N VAL A 330 25.84 -22.84 14.19
CA VAL A 330 25.26 -24.19 14.14
C VAL A 330 26.14 -25.11 13.30
N ASP A 331 26.60 -24.62 12.15
CA ASP A 331 27.47 -25.38 11.24
C ASP A 331 28.83 -25.70 11.88
N ALA A 332 29.38 -24.80 12.69
CA ALA A 332 30.64 -25.02 13.40
C ALA A 332 30.56 -26.04 14.55
N GLN A 333 29.35 -26.44 14.98
CA GLN A 333 29.11 -27.40 16.08
C GLN A 333 28.59 -28.76 15.58
N ALA A 334 28.43 -28.93 14.26
CA ALA A 334 28.05 -30.16 13.57
C ALA A 334 29.23 -31.12 13.40
#